data_AF-A0A5J5U599-F1
#
_entry.id   AF-A0A5J5U599-F1
#
_cell.length_a   1.000
_cell.length_b   1.000
_cell.length_c   1.000
_cell.angle_alpha   90.00
_cell.angle_beta   90.00
_cell.angle_gamma   90.00
#
_symmetry.space_group_name_H-M   'P 1'
#
loop_
_entity.id
_entity.type
_entity.pdbx_description
1 polymer ?
#
loop_
_entity_poly.entity_id
_entity_poly.type
_entity_poly.pdbx_seq_one_letter_code
_entity_poly.pdbx_strand_id
1 'polypeptide(L)'
;MSATAINATQPKTRPRPQFKSLVAVTTAENALRAVNYLRLGNDTLEGTVSEVNMIITDYCMPGMTGYELLKKIKESSVLKEVPVVIMSSENIPTRISQCLEEGAKMFMLKPLKRSDVKQLKWHLMKCRN
;
A
#
# COMPACT_ATOMS: atom_id res chain seq x y z
N MET A 1 -9.73 -2.07 -10.35
CA MET A 1 -10.10 -2.95 -9.23
C MET A 1 -8.85 -3.72 -8.80
N SER A 2 -7.90 -3.08 -8.14
CA SER A 2 -6.67 -3.76 -7.69
C SER A 2 -6.03 -2.99 -6.52
N ALA A 3 -5.46 -3.73 -5.57
CA ALA A 3 -4.55 -3.20 -4.56
C ALA A 3 -3.10 -3.40 -5.01
N THR A 4 -2.21 -2.45 -4.71
CA THR A 4 -0.79 -2.54 -5.05
C THR A 4 0.04 -2.28 -3.79
N ALA A 5 0.67 -3.33 -3.27
CA ALA A 5 1.68 -3.22 -2.22
C ALA A 5 3.05 -2.93 -2.86
N ILE A 6 3.88 -2.13 -2.22
CA ILE A 6 5.21 -1.80 -2.69
C ILE A 6 6.22 -2.26 -1.63
N ASN A 7 7.20 -3.07 -2.05
CA ASN A 7 8.13 -3.80 -1.20
C ASN A 7 9.58 -3.59 -1.69
N ALA A 8 10.52 -3.07 -0.90
CA ALA A 8 11.90 -2.89 -1.39
C ALA A 8 12.78 -4.11 -1.06
N THR A 9 13.21 -4.90 -2.06
CA THR A 9 14.20 -5.97 -1.86
C THR A 9 15.46 -5.75 -2.70
N GLN A 10 16.63 -5.90 -2.07
CA GLN A 10 17.95 -5.80 -2.70
C GLN A 10 18.36 -7.15 -3.32
N PRO A 11 18.80 -7.21 -4.59
CA PRO A 11 19.47 -8.40 -5.10
C PRO A 11 20.96 -8.40 -4.70
N LYS A 12 21.40 -9.46 -4.00
CA LYS A 12 22.82 -9.80 -3.86
C LYS A 12 23.33 -10.36 -5.19
N THR A 13 24.13 -9.60 -5.93
CA THR A 13 25.42 -9.95 -6.59
C THR A 13 25.70 -9.19 -7.90
N ARG A 14 26.88 -8.55 -7.92
CA ARG A 14 27.72 -7.97 -9.01
C ARG A 14 27.38 -6.62 -9.67
N PRO A 15 28.42 -5.87 -10.12
CA PRO A 15 28.40 -4.41 -10.15
C PRO A 15 28.33 -3.83 -11.58
N ARG A 16 27.46 -2.82 -11.76
CA ARG A 16 27.64 -1.66 -12.66
C ARG A 16 26.94 -0.45 -12.05
N PRO A 17 27.52 0.76 -12.05
CA PRO A 17 26.93 1.92 -11.41
C PRO A 17 25.93 2.59 -12.36
N GLN A 18 24.65 2.25 -12.22
CA GLN A 18 23.56 3.14 -12.63
C GLN A 18 22.49 3.08 -11.53
N PHE A 19 22.25 4.20 -10.88
CA PHE A 19 21.30 4.39 -9.78
C PHE A 19 19.91 3.83 -10.13
N LYS A 20 19.65 2.56 -9.85
CA LYS A 20 18.31 1.96 -9.84
C LYS A 20 17.97 1.61 -8.40
N SER A 21 17.27 2.53 -7.73
CA SER A 21 16.48 2.17 -6.56
C SER A 21 15.48 1.09 -7.00
N LEU A 22 15.77 -0.17 -6.66
CA LEU A 22 14.90 -1.32 -6.95
C LEU A 22 13.79 -1.33 -5.91
N VAL A 23 12.69 -0.66 -6.25
CA VAL A 23 11.43 -0.80 -5.54
C VAL A 23 10.76 -2.04 -6.12
N ALA A 24 10.64 -3.13 -5.37
CA ALA A 24 9.78 -4.23 -5.78
C ALA A 24 8.32 -3.82 -5.57
N VAL A 25 7.44 -4.29 -6.43
CA VAL A 25 6.02 -3.94 -6.38
C VAL A 25 5.27 -5.26 -6.41
N THR A 26 4.43 -5.47 -5.40
CA THR A 26 3.57 -6.64 -5.26
C THR A 26 2.13 -6.21 -5.47
N THR A 27 1.52 -6.59 -6.59
CA THR A 27 0.12 -6.28 -6.87
C THR A 27 -0.79 -7.40 -6.36
N ALA A 28 -1.94 -7.02 -5.81
CA ALA A 28 -3.03 -7.90 -5.46
C ALA A 28 -4.30 -7.52 -6.23
N GLU A 29 -4.88 -8.48 -6.94
CA GLU A 29 -6.04 -8.23 -7.81
C GLU A 29 -7.35 -8.08 -7.04
N ASN A 30 -7.36 -8.45 -5.75
CA ASN A 30 -8.50 -8.32 -4.86
C ASN A 30 -8.07 -8.20 -3.40
N ALA A 31 -9.02 -7.86 -2.54
CA ALA A 31 -8.78 -7.66 -1.12
C ALA A 31 -8.34 -8.96 -0.41
N LEU A 32 -8.86 -10.12 -0.81
CA LEU A 32 -8.49 -11.41 -0.22
C LEU A 32 -7.00 -11.73 -0.45
N ARG A 33 -6.52 -11.55 -1.68
CA ARG A 33 -5.10 -11.70 -2.02
C ARG A 33 -4.25 -10.69 -1.25
N ALA A 34 -4.70 -9.44 -1.12
CA ALA A 34 -3.99 -8.42 -0.37
C ALA A 34 -3.84 -8.79 1.12
N VAL A 35 -4.91 -9.27 1.75
CA VAL A 35 -4.92 -9.75 3.13
C VAL A 35 -3.96 -10.92 3.31
N ASN A 36 -3.94 -11.87 2.37
CA ASN A 36 -3.01 -13.01 2.43
C ASN A 36 -1.55 -12.57 2.27
N TYR A 37 -1.25 -11.64 1.35
CA TYR A 37 0.10 -11.09 1.21
C TYR A 37 0.57 -10.35 2.46
N LEU A 38 -0.34 -9.59 3.08
CA LEU A 38 -0.08 -8.86 4.31
C LEU A 38 -0.20 -9.73 5.57
N ARG A 39 -0.54 -11.02 5.43
CA ARG A 39 -0.79 -11.97 6.53
C ARG A 39 -1.77 -11.44 7.57
N LEU A 40 -2.77 -10.71 7.11
CA LEU A 40 -3.87 -10.16 7.92
C LEU A 40 -5.04 -11.17 8.07
N GLY A 41 -4.90 -12.37 7.50
CA GLY A 41 -5.92 -13.43 7.52
C GLY A 41 -5.55 -14.58 8.46
N ASN A 42 -6.56 -15.23 9.02
CA ASN A 42 -6.42 -16.24 10.06
C ASN A 42 -5.81 -17.59 9.57
N ASP A 43 -5.74 -17.81 8.25
CA ASP A 43 -5.38 -19.10 7.61
C ASP A 43 -4.05 -19.10 6.83
N THR A 44 -3.15 -18.14 7.08
CA THR A 44 -2.03 -17.93 6.13
C THR A 44 -0.82 -18.87 6.36
N LEU A 45 -0.63 -19.79 5.40
CA LEU A 45 0.53 -20.68 5.22
C LEU A 45 1.83 -19.90 4.91
N GLU A 46 2.95 -20.55 5.21
CA GLU A 46 4.33 -20.04 5.29
C GLU A 46 4.81 -19.24 4.06
N GLY A 47 5.44 -18.08 4.32
CA GLY A 47 6.03 -17.18 3.34
C GLY A 47 6.57 -15.93 4.03
N THR A 48 7.88 -15.70 4.00
CA THR A 48 8.57 -14.62 4.74
C THR A 48 7.88 -13.27 4.62
N VAL A 49 7.57 -12.64 5.77
CA VAL A 49 7.06 -11.25 5.83
C VAL A 49 8.07 -10.36 5.13
N SER A 50 7.68 -9.88 3.96
CA SER A 50 8.47 -8.92 3.20
C SER A 50 8.26 -7.53 3.82
N GLU A 51 9.34 -6.76 3.97
CA GLU A 51 9.32 -5.46 4.63
C GLU A 51 8.53 -4.44 3.79
N VAL A 52 7.24 -4.30 4.08
CA VAL A 52 6.35 -3.41 3.35
C VAL A 52 6.57 -1.97 3.79
N ASN A 53 7.11 -1.13 2.89
CA ASN A 53 7.36 0.28 3.21
C ASN A 53 6.13 1.17 2.92
N MET A 54 5.22 0.73 2.05
CA MET A 54 4.01 1.49 1.70
C MET A 54 2.94 0.59 1.08
N ILE A 55 1.68 0.86 1.41
CA ILE A 55 0.51 0.18 0.84
C ILE A 55 -0.32 1.20 0.07
N ILE A 56 -0.71 0.85 -1.15
CA ILE A 56 -1.60 1.68 -1.97
C ILE A 56 -2.80 0.83 -2.37
N THR A 57 -4.01 1.24 -2.03
CA THR A 57 -5.22 0.46 -2.27
C THR A 57 -6.31 1.25 -2.97
N ASP A 58 -7.14 0.56 -3.74
CA ASP A 58 -8.42 1.09 -4.21
C ASP A 58 -9.41 1.16 -3.04
N TYR A 59 -10.27 2.18 -3.01
CA TYR A 59 -11.38 2.25 -2.06
C TYR A 59 -12.44 1.20 -2.43
N CYS A 60 -12.80 1.14 -3.72
CA CYS A 60 -13.76 0.19 -4.24
C CYS A 60 -13.04 -1.08 -4.70
N MET A 61 -12.96 -2.08 -3.83
CA MET A 61 -12.50 -3.43 -4.18
C MET A 61 -13.64 -4.43 -4.00
N PRO A 62 -13.74 -5.46 -4.87
CA PRO A 62 -14.71 -6.52 -4.69
C PRO A 62 -14.38 -7.35 -3.44
N GLY A 63 -15.43 -7.66 -2.66
CA GLY A 63 -15.36 -8.48 -1.44
C GLY A 63 -15.08 -7.70 -0.15
N MET A 64 -14.28 -6.62 -0.20
CA MET A 64 -13.92 -5.82 0.97
C MET A 64 -13.46 -4.44 0.52
N THR A 65 -13.81 -3.38 1.25
CA THR A 65 -13.45 -2.01 0.91
C THR A 65 -12.00 -1.68 1.28
N GLY A 66 -11.41 -0.68 0.62
CA GLY A 66 -10.09 -0.16 1.00
C GLY A 66 -10.05 0.41 2.42
N TYR A 67 -11.20 0.91 2.92
CA TYR A 67 -11.33 1.37 4.31
C TYR A 67 -11.24 0.21 5.31
N GLU A 68 -11.95 -0.89 5.07
CA GLU A 68 -11.84 -2.07 5.92
C GLU A 68 -10.41 -2.63 5.90
N LEU A 69 -9.72 -2.57 4.75
CA LEU A 69 -8.34 -3.03 4.64
C LEU A 69 -7.40 -2.14 5.45
N LEU A 70 -7.58 -0.82 5.36
CA LEU A 70 -6.88 0.15 6.19
C LEU A 70 -7.05 -0.18 7.68
N LYS A 71 -8.28 -0.42 8.13
CA LYS A 71 -8.56 -0.76 9.52
C LYS A 71 -7.79 -2.01 9.97
N LYS A 72 -7.83 -3.10 9.20
CA LYS A 72 -7.05 -4.32 9.49
C LYS A 72 -5.54 -4.06 9.54
N ILE A 73 -5.02 -3.23 8.64
CA ILE A 73 -3.59 -2.85 8.63
C ILE A 73 -3.24 -2.08 9.92
N LYS A 74 -4.10 -1.14 10.34
CA LYS A 74 -3.86 -0.30 11.52
C LYS A 74 -4.04 -1.03 12.84
N GLU A 75 -4.88 -2.06 12.86
CA GLU A 75 -5.02 -3.00 13.99
C GLU A 75 -3.83 -3.97 14.12
N SER A 76 -3.05 -4.18 13.05
CA SER A 76 -1.90 -5.08 13.07
C SER A 76 -0.69 -4.49 13.78
N SER A 77 -0.11 -5.21 14.73
CA SER A 77 1.09 -4.79 15.47
C SER A 77 2.31 -4.56 14.57
N VAL A 78 2.40 -5.30 13.45
CA VAL A 78 3.53 -5.26 12.52
C VAL A 78 3.34 -4.21 11.43
N LEU A 79 2.09 -3.98 10.99
CA LEU A 79 1.78 -3.14 9.83
C LEU A 79 1.20 -1.77 10.18
N LYS A 80 0.85 -1.51 11.45
CA LYS A 80 0.24 -0.23 11.86
C LYS A 80 1.03 1.00 11.46
N GLU A 81 2.37 0.91 11.43
CA GLU A 81 3.27 2.01 11.09
C GLU A 81 3.43 2.22 9.58
N VAL A 82 3.03 1.22 8.78
CA VAL A 82 3.13 1.31 7.33
C VAL A 82 2.18 2.39 6.82
N PRO A 83 2.67 3.35 6.00
CA PRO A 83 1.82 4.36 5.40
C PRO A 83 0.89 3.70 4.37
N VAL A 84 -0.40 3.95 4.53
CA VAL A 84 -1.45 3.46 3.62
C VAL A 84 -2.00 4.64 2.83
N VAL A 85 -2.02 4.51 1.50
CA VAL A 85 -2.61 5.48 0.57
C VAL A 85 -3.85 4.86 -0.06
N ILE A 86 -4.98 5.56 0.03
CA ILE A 86 -6.24 5.11 -0.56
C ILE A 86 -6.51 5.89 -1.84
N MET A 87 -6.98 5.19 -2.88
CA MET A 87 -7.35 5.77 -4.16
C MET A 87 -8.81 5.48 -4.47
N SER A 88 -9.61 6.48 -4.84
CA SER A 88 -11.03 6.31 -5.16
C SER A 88 -11.40 7.00 -6.46
N SER A 89 -12.37 6.47 -7.20
CA SER A 89 -12.99 7.19 -8.32
C SER A 89 -14.10 8.15 -7.86
N GLU A 90 -14.58 7.97 -6.64
CA GLU A 90 -15.68 8.77 -6.07
C GLU A 90 -15.13 9.84 -5.12
N ASN A 91 -15.63 11.06 -5.28
CA ASN A 91 -15.30 12.21 -4.44
C ASN A 91 -16.38 12.42 -3.37
N ILE A 92 -16.34 11.59 -2.33
CA ILE A 92 -17.29 11.64 -1.22
C ILE A 92 -16.55 12.14 0.02
N PRO A 93 -16.80 13.38 0.49
CA PRO A 93 -16.05 13.99 1.59
C PRO A 93 -16.06 13.16 2.88
N THR A 94 -17.20 12.55 3.23
CA THR A 94 -17.32 11.71 4.43
C THR A 94 -16.38 10.51 4.39
N ARG A 95 -16.24 9.84 3.24
CA ARG A 95 -15.31 8.72 3.07
C ARG A 95 -13.86 9.15 3.16
N ILE A 96 -13.54 10.31 2.60
CA ILE A 96 -12.19 10.90 2.67
C ILE A 96 -11.83 11.14 4.14
N SER A 97 -12.70 11.83 4.88
CA SER A 97 -12.49 12.10 6.31
C SER A 97 -12.33 10.82 7.12
N GLN A 98 -13.24 9.84 6.95
CA GLN A 98 -13.16 8.55 7.64
C GLN A 98 -11.83 7.82 7.39
N CYS A 99 -11.35 7.80 6.15
CA CYS A 99 -10.08 7.16 5.82
C CYS A 99 -8.90 7.86 6.49
N LEU A 100 -8.89 9.19 6.49
CA LEU A 100 -7.80 9.98 7.09
C LEU A 100 -7.81 9.86 8.62
N GLU A 101 -8.99 9.88 9.25
CA GLU A 101 -9.18 9.70 10.69
C GLU A 101 -8.72 8.32 11.17
N GLU A 102 -8.98 7.28 10.38
CA GLU A 102 -8.51 5.91 10.64
C GLU A 102 -6.98 5.75 10.44
N GLY A 103 -6.30 6.80 9.97
CA GLY A 103 -4.83 6.82 9.85
C GLY A 103 -4.31 6.50 8.45
N ALA A 104 -5.12 6.69 7.39
CA ALA A 104 -4.59 6.75 6.04
C ALA A 104 -3.62 7.93 5.91
N LYS A 105 -2.47 7.68 5.29
CA LYS A 105 -1.47 8.73 5.06
C LYS A 105 -1.98 9.76 4.04
N MET A 106 -2.73 9.29 3.05
CA MET A 106 -3.23 10.13 1.96
C MET A 106 -4.43 9.46 1.27
N PHE A 107 -5.34 10.28 0.77
CA PHE A 107 -6.45 9.86 -0.09
C PHE A 107 -6.33 10.57 -1.44
N MET A 108 -6.41 9.83 -2.54
CA MET A 108 -6.27 10.35 -3.90
C MET A 108 -7.51 10.04 -4.74
N LEU A 109 -7.89 10.96 -5.61
CA LEU A 109 -8.95 10.75 -6.59
C LEU A 109 -8.38 10.28 -7.92
N LYS A 110 -9.06 9.30 -8.52
CA LYS A 110 -8.77 8.81 -9.87
C LYS A 110 -9.47 9.69 -10.91
N PRO A 111 -8.87 9.90 -12.09
CA PRO A 111 -7.56 9.39 -12.52
C PRO A 111 -6.40 10.16 -11.88
N LEU A 112 -5.32 9.43 -11.51
CA LEU A 112 -4.12 10.04 -10.95
C LEU A 112 -3.40 10.92 -11.98
N LYS A 113 -2.96 12.09 -11.54
CA LYS A 113 -2.13 13.00 -12.32
C LYS A 113 -0.65 12.68 -12.10
N ARG A 114 0.21 13.12 -13.02
CA ARG A 114 1.68 12.99 -12.88
C ARG A 114 2.22 13.65 -11.61
N SER A 115 1.54 14.68 -11.11
CA SER A 115 1.84 15.34 -9.83
C SER A 115 1.73 14.38 -8.65
N ASP A 116 0.75 13.48 -8.67
CA ASP A 116 0.39 12.62 -7.54
C ASP A 116 1.44 11.51 -7.38
N VAL A 117 1.93 10.99 -8.52
CA VAL A 117 3.05 10.05 -8.57
C VAL A 117 4.33 10.67 -8.00
N LYS A 118 4.58 11.96 -8.24
CA LYS A 118 5.74 12.65 -7.64
C LYS A 118 5.61 12.73 -6.12
N GLN A 119 4.42 13.03 -5.61
CA GLN A 119 4.17 13.06 -4.16
C GLN A 119 4.36 11.67 -3.52
N LEU A 120 3.89 10.62 -4.19
CA LEU A 120 4.06 9.24 -3.74
C LEU A 120 5.54 8.85 -3.68
N LYS A 121 6.30 9.16 -4.74
CA LYS A 121 7.75 8.92 -4.79
C LYS A 121 8.49 9.66 -3.68
N TRP A 122 8.10 10.91 -3.40
CA TRP A 122 8.70 11.70 -2.32
C TRP A 122 8.48 11.05 -0.96
N HIS A 123 7.26 10.58 -0.68
CA HIS A 123 6.95 9.88 0.56
C HIS A 123 7.75 8.57 0.70
N LEU A 124 7.83 7.78 -0.37
CA LEU A 124 8.60 6.54 -0.38
C LEU A 124 10.09 6.77 -0.09
N MET A 125 10.67 7.84 -0.64
CA MET A 125 12.09 8.19 -0.43
C MET A 125 12.38 8.70 0.99
N LYS A 126 11.40 9.30 1.68
CA LYS A 126 11.55 9.79 3.05
C LYS A 126 11.41 8.72 4.12
N CYS A 127 10.70 7.62 3.85
CA CYS A 127 10.58 6.50 4.78
C CYS A 127 11.86 5.63 4.87
N ARG A 128 12.89 5.91 4.07
CA ARG A 128 14.17 5.18 4.04
C ARG A 128 15.26 5.90 4.82
N ASN A 129 14.97 6.29 6.06
CA ASN A 129 15.89 7.01 6.92
C ASN A 129 15.90 6.42 8.33
#